data_AF-A0A2X1K1F7-F1
#
_entry.id   AF-A0A2X1K1F7-F1
#
_cell.length_a   1.000
_cell.length_b   1.000
_cell.length_c   1.000
_cell.angle_alpha   90.00
_cell.angle_beta   90.00
_cell.angle_gamma   90.00
#
_symmetry.space_group_name_H-M   'P 1'
#
loop_
_entity.id
_entity.type
_entity.pdbx_description
1 polymer ?
#
loop_
_entity_poly.entity_id
_entity_poly.type
_entity_poly.pdbx_seq_one_letter_code
_entity_poly.pdbx_strand_id
1 'polypeptide(L)'
;MVEYEILPRLRERFSLPQPPVCLRLTTFGRSESDLAQSLDTLQLPPGVTMGYRSSMPIIELKLTGPASEQQAMEKLWLDVKRVAGQSVIFEGTEGLPAQISRELQNRQFSLTLSEQFTGGLLALQLSRAGAPLLACEVVPSQEETLAQTAHWITERRPTILPGWHWLFRVSRTSISTLR
;
A
#
# COMPACT_ATOMS: atom_id res chain seq x y z
N MET A 1 11.84 21.45 -11.44
CA MET A 1 13.27 21.79 -11.55
C MET A 1 14.12 20.59 -12.02
N VAL A 2 14.29 19.51 -11.24
CA VAL A 2 15.18 18.40 -11.65
C VAL A 2 14.74 17.76 -12.98
N GLU A 3 13.47 17.34 -13.06
CA GLU A 3 12.95 16.62 -14.24
C GLU A 3 12.85 17.48 -15.50
N TYR A 4 12.45 18.74 -15.33
CA TYR A 4 12.12 19.64 -16.44
C TYR A 4 13.25 20.56 -16.89
N GLU A 5 14.28 20.77 -16.04
CA GLU A 5 15.40 21.66 -16.38
C GLU A 5 16.76 20.98 -16.28
N ILE A 6 17.03 20.26 -15.19
CA ILE A 6 18.37 19.70 -14.94
C ILE A 6 18.62 18.48 -15.85
N LEU A 7 17.71 17.49 -15.85
CA LEU A 7 17.87 16.28 -16.66
C LEU A 7 17.93 16.56 -18.17
N PRO A 8 17.11 17.45 -18.75
CA PRO A 8 17.23 17.81 -20.17
C PRO A 8 18.60 18.40 -20.51
N ARG A 9 19.09 19.37 -19.71
CA ARG A 9 20.40 19.99 -19.92
C ARG A 9 21.57 19.00 -19.80
N LEU A 10 21.44 17.97 -18.96
CA LEU A 10 22.45 16.91 -18.86
C LEU A 10 22.43 15.99 -20.08
N ARG A 11 21.25 15.64 -20.59
CA ARG A 11 21.10 14.79 -21.79
C ARG A 11 21.61 15.47 -23.07
N GLU A 12 21.57 16.80 -23.14
CA GLU A 12 22.18 17.57 -24.23
C GLU A 12 23.72 17.50 -24.22
N ARG A 13 24.33 17.30 -23.04
CA ARG A 13 25.79 17.36 -22.86
C ARG A 13 26.45 16.00 -22.68
N PHE A 14 25.70 14.98 -22.28
CA PHE A 14 26.23 13.67 -21.94
C PHE A 14 25.36 12.55 -22.51
N SER A 15 26.00 11.51 -23.02
CA SER A 15 25.35 10.23 -23.33
C SER A 15 25.12 9.46 -22.03
N LEU A 16 23.89 9.55 -21.51
CA LEU A 16 23.50 8.81 -20.30
C LEU A 16 23.15 7.36 -20.67
N PRO A 17 23.57 6.35 -19.88
CA PRO A 17 23.14 4.98 -20.07
C PRO A 17 21.62 4.88 -19.85
N GLN A 18 21.03 3.79 -20.34
CA GLN A 18 19.63 3.51 -20.03
C GLN A 18 19.44 3.40 -18.50
N PRO A 19 18.36 3.99 -17.95
CA PRO A 19 18.05 3.87 -16.54
C PRO A 19 17.93 2.39 -16.15
N PRO A 20 18.44 1.99 -14.98
CA PRO A 20 18.25 0.63 -14.49
C PRO A 20 16.78 0.37 -14.22
N VAL A 21 16.38 -0.89 -14.40
CA VAL A 21 15.05 -1.38 -14.02
C VAL A 21 15.06 -1.68 -12.52
N CYS A 22 13.97 -1.36 -11.85
CA CYS A 22 13.82 -1.62 -10.42
C CYS A 22 12.41 -2.17 -10.13
N LEU A 23 12.33 -3.46 -9.82
CA LEU A 23 11.12 -4.10 -9.34
C LEU A 23 11.04 -3.93 -7.82
N ARG A 24 9.84 -3.64 -7.30
CA ARG A 24 9.63 -3.28 -5.90
C ARG A 24 8.43 -4.03 -5.33
N LEU A 25 8.60 -4.58 -4.14
CA LEU A 25 7.55 -5.27 -3.41
C LEU A 25 7.64 -4.88 -1.94
N THR A 26 6.50 -4.53 -1.35
CA THR A 26 6.40 -4.17 0.06
C THR A 26 5.74 -5.29 0.84
N THR A 27 6.37 -5.68 1.94
CA THR A 27 5.89 -6.71 2.86
C THR A 27 5.60 -6.16 4.25
N PHE A 28 4.79 -6.88 5.02
CA PHE A 28 4.52 -6.64 6.43
C PHE A 28 4.51 -7.96 7.21
N GLY A 29 4.92 -7.92 8.48
CA GLY A 29 4.87 -9.06 9.39
C GLY A 29 6.04 -10.04 9.27
N ARG A 30 7.01 -9.79 8.37
CA ARG A 30 8.29 -10.52 8.30
C ARG A 30 9.46 -9.56 8.45
N SER A 31 10.55 -10.02 9.06
CA SER A 31 11.75 -9.22 9.25
C SER A 31 12.61 -9.19 7.99
N GLU A 32 13.48 -8.19 7.90
CA GLU A 32 14.47 -8.10 6.83
C GLU A 32 15.38 -9.33 6.80
N SER A 33 15.89 -9.75 7.95
CA SER A 33 16.83 -10.87 8.07
C SER A 33 16.21 -12.20 7.61
N ASP A 34 14.95 -12.44 7.96
CA ASP A 34 14.20 -13.64 7.56
C ASP A 34 13.97 -13.68 6.03
N LEU A 35 13.57 -12.54 5.45
CA LEU A 35 13.42 -12.42 4.00
C LEU A 35 14.76 -12.57 3.27
N ALA A 36 15.82 -11.93 3.78
CA ALA A 36 17.15 -12.01 3.19
C ALA A 36 17.69 -13.43 3.19
N GLN A 37 17.61 -14.15 4.32
CA GLN A 37 18.03 -15.54 4.42
C GLN A 37 17.25 -16.45 3.47
N SER A 38 15.95 -16.21 3.30
CA SER A 38 15.11 -16.99 2.38
C SER A 38 15.48 -16.74 0.91
N LEU A 39 15.81 -15.49 0.57
CA LEU A 39 16.10 -15.05 -0.81
C LEU A 39 17.56 -15.26 -1.23
N ASP A 40 18.48 -15.47 -0.28
CA ASP A 40 19.92 -15.71 -0.56
C ASP A 40 20.16 -16.97 -1.40
N THR A 41 19.19 -17.89 -1.42
CA THR A 41 19.23 -19.11 -2.23
C THR A 41 19.03 -18.86 -3.73
N LEU A 42 18.56 -17.67 -4.12
CA LEU A 42 18.25 -17.34 -5.51
C LEU A 42 19.49 -16.90 -6.29
N GLN A 43 19.66 -17.44 -7.49
CA GLN A 43 20.71 -17.01 -8.40
C GLN A 43 20.30 -15.72 -9.12
N LEU A 44 21.06 -14.64 -8.88
CA LEU A 44 20.83 -13.35 -9.51
C LEU A 44 21.49 -13.29 -10.90
N PRO A 45 20.83 -12.72 -11.92
CA PRO A 45 21.47 -12.46 -13.21
C PRO A 45 22.64 -11.46 -13.08
N PRO A 46 23.56 -11.42 -14.06
CA PRO A 46 24.70 -10.50 -14.03
C PRO A 46 24.26 -9.03 -13.91
N GLY A 47 24.86 -8.29 -12.98
CA GLY A 47 24.55 -6.88 -12.75
C GLY A 47 23.20 -6.62 -12.07
N VAL A 48 22.46 -7.66 -11.66
CA VAL A 48 21.24 -7.55 -10.86
C VAL A 48 21.59 -7.65 -9.38
N THR A 49 20.96 -6.81 -8.56
CA THR A 49 21.15 -6.79 -7.10
C THR A 49 19.81 -6.83 -6.39
N MET A 50 19.73 -7.67 -5.35
CA MET A 50 18.64 -7.67 -4.39
C MET A 50 18.94 -6.66 -3.28
N GLY A 51 18.02 -5.73 -3.04
CA GLY A 51 18.10 -4.73 -1.99
C GLY A 51 16.94 -4.87 -1.02
N TYR A 52 17.23 -4.57 0.25
CA TYR A 52 16.28 -4.60 1.34
C TYR A 52 16.25 -3.23 2.00
N ARG A 53 15.05 -2.73 2.28
CA ARG A 53 14.87 -1.50 3.05
C ARG A 53 13.84 -1.72 4.13
N SER A 54 14.33 -1.78 5.37
CA SER A 54 13.48 -1.71 6.54
C SER A 54 12.91 -0.30 6.73
N SER A 55 11.60 -0.21 6.92
CA SER A 55 10.88 1.01 7.29
C SER A 55 9.72 0.60 8.18
N MET A 56 10.00 0.43 9.48
CA MET A 56 9.06 -0.15 10.44
C MET A 56 7.63 0.40 10.25
N PRO A 57 6.60 -0.44 10.08
CA PRO A 57 6.59 -1.90 10.23
C PRO A 57 6.75 -2.71 8.92
N ILE A 58 7.13 -2.05 7.82
CA ILE A 58 7.22 -2.67 6.49
C ILE A 58 8.67 -2.96 6.09
N ILE A 59 8.86 -3.98 5.26
CA ILE A 59 10.13 -4.24 4.54
C ILE A 59 9.86 -4.09 3.05
N GLU A 60 10.64 -3.23 2.38
CA GLU A 60 10.65 -3.10 0.93
C GLU A 60 11.77 -3.96 0.33
N LEU A 61 11.40 -4.88 -0.56
CA LEU A 61 12.29 -5.66 -1.40
C LEU A 61 12.46 -4.96 -2.75
N LYS A 62 13.69 -4.88 -3.24
CA LYS A 62 14.04 -4.26 -4.51
C LYS A 62 14.92 -5.18 -5.34
N LEU A 63 14.49 -5.52 -6.55
CA LEU A 63 15.37 -6.15 -7.54
C LEU A 63 15.77 -5.10 -8.57
N THR A 64 17.04 -4.71 -8.57
CA THR A 64 17.56 -3.63 -9.43
C THR A 64 18.62 -4.15 -10.39
N GLY A 65 18.55 -3.80 -11.67
CA GLY A 65 19.50 -4.28 -12.67
C GLY A 65 19.43 -3.52 -13.99
N PRO A 66 20.30 -3.85 -14.96
CA PRO A 66 20.30 -3.20 -16.27
C PRO A 66 19.02 -3.54 -17.06
N ALA A 67 18.59 -2.63 -17.93
CA ALA A 67 17.39 -2.82 -18.74
C ALA A 67 17.47 -4.05 -19.67
N SER A 68 18.68 -4.47 -20.06
CA SER A 68 18.91 -5.70 -20.84
C SER A 68 18.46 -6.97 -20.12
N GLU A 69 18.49 -6.98 -18.78
CA GLU A 69 18.13 -8.14 -17.95
C GLU A 69 16.67 -8.09 -17.47
N GLN A 70 15.85 -7.14 -17.95
CA GLN A 70 14.48 -6.94 -17.47
C GLN A 70 13.66 -8.25 -17.49
N GLN A 71 13.72 -9.01 -18.59
CA GLN A 71 12.95 -10.27 -18.70
C GLN A 71 13.46 -11.35 -17.72
N ALA A 72 14.76 -11.41 -17.47
CA ALA A 72 15.33 -12.33 -16.49
C ALA A 72 14.93 -11.93 -15.06
N MET A 73 14.95 -10.62 -14.78
CA MET A 73 14.49 -10.05 -13.52
C MET A 73 13.01 -10.33 -13.27
N GLU A 74 12.14 -10.14 -14.27
CA GLU A 74 10.70 -10.42 -14.14
C GLU A 74 10.41 -11.90 -13.86
N LYS A 75 11.18 -12.82 -14.46
CA LYS A 75 11.09 -14.26 -14.16
C LYS A 75 11.51 -14.55 -12.72
N LEU A 76 12.68 -14.07 -12.30
CA LEU A 76 13.18 -14.22 -10.93
C LEU A 76 12.21 -13.60 -9.91
N TRP A 77 11.56 -12.49 -10.28
CA TRP A 77 10.62 -11.79 -9.43
C TRP A 77 9.43 -12.64 -9.00
N LEU A 78 9.00 -13.61 -9.82
CA LEU A 78 7.96 -14.57 -9.46
C LEU A 78 8.39 -15.44 -8.26
N ASP A 79 9.67 -15.80 -8.19
CA ASP A 79 10.22 -16.57 -7.07
C ASP A 79 10.37 -15.71 -5.82
N VAL A 80 10.79 -14.45 -5.98
CA VAL A 80 10.82 -13.46 -4.89
C VAL A 80 9.42 -13.29 -4.28
N LYS A 81 8.40 -13.14 -5.12
CA LYS A 81 7.00 -13.06 -4.69
C LYS A 81 6.55 -14.34 -3.97
N ARG A 82 6.97 -15.51 -4.45
CA ARG A 82 6.65 -16.79 -3.79
C ARG A 82 7.27 -16.87 -2.40
N VAL A 83 8.52 -16.43 -2.25
CA VAL A 83 9.22 -16.39 -0.96
C VAL A 83 8.55 -15.40 0.00
N ALA A 84 8.17 -14.21 -0.48
CA ALA A 84 7.42 -13.25 0.34
C ALA A 84 6.05 -13.81 0.75
N GLY A 85 5.35 -14.45 -0.19
CA GLY A 85 4.13 -15.20 0.08
C GLY A 85 3.01 -14.30 0.63
N GLN A 86 2.46 -14.67 1.78
CA GLN A 86 1.35 -13.94 2.41
C GLN A 86 1.77 -12.63 3.08
N SER A 87 3.08 -12.36 3.22
CA SER A 87 3.55 -11.09 3.79
C SER A 87 3.45 -9.92 2.81
N VAL A 88 3.16 -10.18 1.52
CA VAL A 88 3.06 -9.14 0.48
C VAL A 88 1.86 -8.25 0.73
N ILE A 89 2.09 -6.95 0.81
CA ILE A 89 1.02 -5.94 0.86
C ILE A 89 0.73 -5.44 -0.55
N PHE A 90 1.76 -4.98 -1.26
CA PHE A 90 1.62 -4.42 -2.60
C PHE A 90 2.93 -4.46 -3.40
N GLU A 91 2.80 -4.28 -4.71
CA GLU A 91 3.90 -4.17 -5.66
C GLU A 91 3.96 -2.77 -6.29
N GLY A 92 5.16 -2.38 -6.71
CA GLY A 92 5.43 -1.13 -7.41
C GLY A 92 5.76 0.04 -6.47
N THR A 93 5.68 1.24 -7.03
CA THR A 93 5.95 2.50 -6.32
C THR A 93 4.68 3.18 -5.82
N GLU A 94 3.51 2.72 -6.28
CA GLU A 94 2.24 3.24 -5.84
C GLU A 94 1.95 2.74 -4.43
N GLY A 95 1.97 3.66 -3.46
CA GLY A 95 1.77 3.33 -2.06
C GLY A 95 0.36 2.79 -1.76
N LEU A 96 0.26 2.08 -0.64
CA LEU A 96 -0.98 1.44 -0.18
C LEU A 96 -2.24 2.34 -0.20
N PRO A 97 -2.21 3.62 0.24
CA PRO A 97 -3.40 4.47 0.21
C PRO A 97 -4.01 4.65 -1.18
N ALA A 98 -3.17 4.79 -2.22
CA ALA A 98 -3.62 4.93 -3.60
C ALA A 98 -4.22 3.62 -4.13
N GLN A 99 -3.63 2.48 -3.77
CA GLN A 99 -4.19 1.17 -4.15
C GLN A 99 -5.56 0.93 -3.50
N ILE A 100 -5.70 1.24 -2.21
CA ILE A 100 -6.97 1.15 -1.48
C ILE A 100 -8.00 2.08 -2.13
N SER A 101 -7.62 3.33 -2.41
CA SER A 101 -8.49 4.31 -3.06
C SER A 101 -9.04 3.79 -4.39
N ARG A 102 -8.15 3.31 -5.28
CA ARG A 102 -8.54 2.70 -6.56
C ARG A 102 -9.47 1.51 -6.35
N GLU A 103 -9.16 0.61 -5.43
CA GLU A 103 -9.96 -0.59 -5.21
C GLU A 103 -11.37 -0.26 -4.67
N LEU A 104 -11.48 0.72 -3.76
CA LEU A 104 -12.77 1.21 -3.28
C LEU A 104 -13.59 1.82 -4.42
N GLN A 105 -12.98 2.65 -5.27
CA GLN A 105 -13.65 3.27 -6.40
C GLN A 105 -14.12 2.23 -7.43
N ASN A 106 -13.26 1.27 -7.79
CA ASN A 106 -13.59 0.17 -8.70
C ASN A 106 -14.79 -0.64 -8.21
N ARG A 107 -14.91 -0.82 -6.89
CA ARG A 107 -16.02 -1.52 -6.25
C ARG A 107 -17.21 -0.64 -5.92
N GLN A 108 -17.15 0.66 -6.22
CA GLN A 108 -18.15 1.67 -5.87
C GLN A 108 -18.49 1.68 -4.37
N PHE A 109 -17.46 1.54 -3.54
CA PHE A 109 -17.55 1.62 -2.09
C PHE A 109 -17.12 2.99 -1.59
N SER A 110 -17.67 3.37 -0.45
CA SER A 110 -17.27 4.57 0.27
C SER A 110 -16.99 4.21 1.73
N LEU A 111 -16.14 5.00 2.38
CA LEU A 111 -15.59 4.70 3.70
C LEU A 111 -15.93 5.79 4.71
N THR A 112 -16.27 5.39 5.93
CA THR A 112 -16.38 6.29 7.09
C THR A 112 -15.33 5.89 8.11
N LEU A 113 -14.64 6.88 8.68
CA LEU A 113 -13.53 6.68 9.62
C LEU A 113 -13.83 7.35 10.96
N SER A 114 -13.44 6.69 12.05
CA SER A 114 -13.43 7.27 13.39
C SER A 114 -12.12 6.87 14.04
N GLU A 115 -11.31 7.87 14.37
CA GLU A 115 -9.93 7.69 14.81
C GLU A 115 -9.78 8.20 16.24
N GLN A 116 -9.19 7.40 17.12
CA GLN A 116 -8.71 7.87 18.43
C GLN A 116 -7.19 7.95 18.41
N PHE A 117 -6.52 6.80 18.29
CA PHE A 117 -5.05 6.71 18.38
C PHE A 117 -4.31 7.41 17.24
N THR A 118 -4.75 7.20 16.00
CA THR A 118 -4.09 7.79 14.82
C THR A 118 -4.39 9.26 14.62
N GLY A 119 -5.33 9.85 15.39
CA GLY A 119 -5.57 11.29 15.42
C GLY A 119 -5.92 11.94 14.08
N GLY A 120 -6.49 11.19 13.12
CA GLY A 120 -6.82 11.68 11.78
C GLY A 120 -5.76 11.40 10.72
N LEU A 121 -4.65 10.73 11.07
CA LEU A 121 -3.59 10.41 10.11
C LEU A 121 -4.09 9.46 9.00
N LEU A 122 -4.99 8.53 9.31
CA LEU A 122 -5.53 7.62 8.30
C LEU A 122 -6.44 8.36 7.32
N ALA A 123 -7.36 9.19 7.84
CA ALA A 123 -8.20 10.06 7.03
C ALA A 123 -7.37 11.00 6.15
N LEU A 124 -6.28 11.57 6.68
CA LEU A 124 -5.37 12.43 5.91
C LEU A 124 -4.67 11.67 4.78
N GLN A 125 -4.14 10.47 5.04
CA GLN A 125 -3.46 9.67 4.02
C GLN A 125 -4.41 9.23 2.90
N LEU A 126 -5.60 8.75 3.28
CA LEU A 126 -6.62 8.28 2.33
C LEU A 126 -7.24 9.43 1.54
N SER A 127 -7.50 10.59 2.15
CA SER A 127 -8.02 11.77 1.45
C SER A 127 -7.02 12.30 0.42
N ARG A 128 -5.72 12.36 0.75
CA ARG A 128 -4.66 12.73 -0.21
C ARG A 128 -4.57 11.77 -1.39
N ALA A 129 -4.88 10.50 -1.16
CA ALA A 129 -4.95 9.48 -2.19
C ALA A 129 -6.30 9.47 -2.96
N GLY A 130 -7.20 10.41 -2.69
CA GLY A 130 -8.50 10.51 -3.35
C GLY A 130 -9.48 9.39 -2.98
N ALA A 131 -9.33 8.78 -1.81
CA ALA A 131 -10.26 7.73 -1.37
C ALA A 131 -11.68 8.30 -1.19
N PRO A 132 -12.73 7.54 -1.52
CA PRO A 132 -14.12 7.97 -1.39
C PRO A 132 -14.59 7.99 0.08
N LEU A 133 -14.13 8.97 0.85
CA LEU A 133 -14.48 9.17 2.26
C LEU A 133 -15.83 9.90 2.39
N LEU A 134 -16.78 9.35 3.14
CA LEU A 134 -18.07 9.99 3.42
C LEU A 134 -18.02 10.88 4.65
N ALA A 135 -17.41 10.38 5.72
CA ALA A 135 -17.26 11.09 6.98
C ALA A 135 -15.99 10.61 7.69
N CYS A 136 -15.31 11.52 8.39
CA CYS A 136 -14.14 11.23 9.21
C CYS A 136 -14.27 12.03 10.50
N GLU A 137 -14.08 11.37 11.64
CA GLU A 137 -14.04 12.02 12.94
C GLU A 137 -12.81 11.60 13.74
N VAL A 138 -12.33 12.51 14.58
CA VAL A 138 -11.30 12.21 15.58
C VAL A 138 -11.97 12.30 16.95
N VAL A 139 -11.99 11.18 17.66
CA VAL A 139 -12.64 11.05 18.97
C VAL A 139 -11.58 11.22 20.07
N PRO A 140 -11.90 11.89 21.20
CA PRO A 140 -10.96 12.01 22.31
C PRO A 140 -10.47 10.64 22.79
N SER A 141 -9.20 10.57 23.20
CA SER A 141 -8.63 9.35 23.78
C SER A 141 -9.40 8.96 25.04
N GLN A 142 -9.84 7.71 25.11
CA GLN A 142 -10.45 7.14 26.30
C GLN A 142 -9.59 5.98 26.81
N GLU A 143 -9.47 5.82 28.13
CA GLU A 143 -8.89 4.61 28.70
C GLU A 143 -9.84 3.44 28.47
N GLU A 144 -9.49 2.55 27.54
CA GLU A 144 -10.23 1.32 27.30
C GLU A 144 -9.55 0.17 28.04
N THR A 145 -10.28 -0.45 28.98
CA THR A 145 -9.88 -1.73 29.55
C THR A 145 -10.18 -2.85 28.55
N LEU A 146 -9.40 -3.93 28.55
CA LEU A 146 -9.64 -5.10 27.70
C LEU A 146 -11.09 -5.64 27.81
N ALA A 147 -11.68 -5.58 29.01
CA ALA A 147 -13.05 -5.98 29.27
C ALA A 147 -14.08 -5.08 28.54
N GLN A 148 -13.85 -3.76 28.55
CA GLN A 148 -14.70 -2.81 27.82
C GLN A 148 -14.58 -3.04 26.31
N THR A 149 -13.36 -3.14 25.76
CA THR A 149 -13.15 -3.36 24.32
C THR A 149 -13.81 -4.68 23.85
N ALA A 150 -13.70 -5.76 24.63
CA ALA A 150 -14.33 -7.04 24.32
C ALA A 150 -15.87 -6.96 24.31
N HIS A 151 -16.45 -6.21 25.25
CA HIS A 151 -17.90 -5.97 25.31
C HIS A 151 -18.39 -5.22 24.07
N TRP A 152 -17.71 -4.13 23.68
CA TRP A 152 -18.06 -3.34 22.49
C TRP A 152 -17.96 -4.13 21.18
N ILE A 153 -16.96 -5.00 21.02
CA ILE A 153 -16.83 -5.85 19.83
C ILE A 153 -18.01 -6.83 19.72
N THR A 154 -18.51 -7.32 20.86
CA THR A 154 -19.62 -8.27 20.90
C THR A 154 -20.95 -7.59 20.55
N GLU A 155 -21.16 -6.34 20.99
CA GLU A 155 -22.37 -5.56 20.71
C GLU A 155 -22.40 -4.98 19.28
N ARG A 156 -21.25 -4.76 18.62
CA ARG A 156 -21.16 -4.10 17.30
C ARG A 156 -21.36 -5.01 16.07
N ARG A 157 -21.89 -6.24 16.19
CA ARG A 157 -22.29 -7.04 15.00
C ARG A 157 -23.60 -6.47 14.42
N PRO A 158 -23.64 -5.89 13.20
CA PRO A 158 -24.86 -5.30 12.71
C PRO A 158 -25.79 -6.36 12.11
N THR A 159 -27.00 -6.43 12.64
CA THR A 159 -28.19 -6.89 11.93
C THR A 159 -28.39 -5.99 10.70
N ILE A 160 -28.53 -6.59 9.52
CA ILE A 160 -28.78 -5.86 8.26
C ILE A 160 -30.30 -5.56 8.16
N LEU A 161 -30.67 -4.33 7.75
CA LEU A 161 -31.98 -3.80 7.25
C LEU A 161 -32.58 -2.62 8.10
N PRO A 162 -33.56 -1.83 7.60
CA PRO A 162 -33.33 -0.50 7.00
C PRO A 162 -34.06 0.64 7.73
N GLY A 163 -33.41 1.78 7.92
CA GLY A 163 -34.08 2.97 8.44
C GLY A 163 -33.06 3.96 8.94
N TRP A 164 -33.16 5.18 8.45
CA TRP A 164 -32.20 6.23 8.75
C TRP A 164 -32.28 6.58 10.23
N HIS A 165 -31.17 6.46 10.98
CA HIS A 165 -30.73 7.34 12.06
C HIS A 165 -29.33 6.88 12.50
N TRP A 166 -28.37 7.81 12.40
CA TRP A 166 -27.00 7.84 12.92
C TRP A 166 -26.43 6.57 13.60
N LEU A 167 -25.46 5.93 12.92
CA LEU A 167 -24.22 5.30 13.44
C LEU A 167 -23.68 4.32 12.37
N PHE A 168 -22.44 4.54 11.93
CA PHE A 168 -21.60 3.72 11.03
C PHE A 168 -22.30 2.89 9.95
N ARG A 169 -22.18 3.33 8.68
CA ARG A 169 -22.63 2.54 7.53
C ARG A 169 -21.63 2.65 6.38
N VAL A 170 -21.08 1.52 5.93
CA VAL A 170 -20.60 1.39 4.55
C VAL A 170 -21.87 1.27 3.70
N SER A 171 -22.28 2.34 3.04
CA SER A 171 -23.39 2.33 2.09
C SER A 171 -22.86 2.09 0.67
N ARG A 172 -23.35 1.04 -0.01
CA ARG A 172 -23.31 0.98 -1.48
C ARG A 172 -24.30 2.03 -2.00
N THR A 173 -23.81 3.14 -2.54
CA THR A 173 -24.66 4.09 -3.26
C THR A 173 -24.76 3.61 -4.70
N SER A 174 -25.87 2.98 -5.07
CA SER A 174 -26.18 2.66 -6.47
C SER A 174 -26.59 3.94 -7.18
N ILE A 175 -25.80 4.38 -8.16
CA ILE A 175 -26.20 5.45 -9.09
C ILE A 175 -27.18 4.82 -10.07
N SER A 176 -28.48 5.00 -9.80
CA SER A 176 -29.53 4.78 -10.79
C SER A 176 -29.68 6.02 -11.65
N THR A 177 -29.40 5.83 -12.95
CA THR A 177 -29.72 6.68 -14.09
C THR A 177 -31.10 7.34 -13.98
N LEU A 178 -31.20 8.65 -14.20
CA LEU A 178 -32.43 9.32 -14.62
C LEU A 178 -32.13 10.45 -15.60
N ARG A 179 -32.53 10.19 -16.86
CA ARG A 179 -33.01 11.06 -17.96
C ARG A 179 -32.41 12.45 -18.15
#